data_AF-A0A8T4HNC9-F1
#
_entry.id   AF-A0A8T4HNC9-F1
#
_cell.length_a   1.000
_cell.length_b   1.000
_cell.length_c   1.000
_cell.angle_alpha   90.00
_cell.angle_beta   90.00
_cell.angle_gamma   90.00
#
_symmetry.space_group_name_H-M   'P 1'
#
loop_
_entity.id
_entity.type
_entity.pdbx_description
1 polymer ?
#
loop_
_entity_poly.entity_id
_entity_poly.type
_entity_poly.pdbx_seq_one_letter_code
_entity_poly.pdbx_strand_id
1 'polypeptide(L)'
;MVPNVFPQLGEAAQAPGAPQLSKPSPGSLILTFYGAYGRELQPGGSVPVAALIRLLGALDIDAPAVRSAVSRLKRRGLLTADRPGSKAAGYRPSPAADQLLADGDRRIYSRPEPDGDWLLAV
;
A
#
# COMPACT_ATOMS: atom_id res chain seq x y z
N MET A 1 -31.81 -0.11 49.57
CA MET A 1 -31.04 -1.25 49.04
C MET A 1 -31.46 -1.43 47.59
N VAL A 2 -30.77 -0.77 46.66
CA VAL A 2 -31.08 -0.84 45.22
C VAL A 2 -30.25 -2.01 44.67
N PRO A 3 -30.83 -3.02 44.01
CA PRO A 3 -30.05 -4.10 43.46
C PRO A 3 -29.15 -3.56 42.35
N ASN A 4 -27.85 -3.83 42.51
CA ASN A 4 -26.80 -3.57 41.55
C ASN A 4 -26.99 -4.53 40.36
N VAL A 5 -27.55 -4.03 39.25
CA VAL A 5 -27.69 -4.77 37.98
C VAL A 5 -26.62 -4.28 37.01
N PHE A 6 -25.36 -4.28 37.45
CA PHE A 6 -24.24 -4.30 36.51
C PHE A 6 -23.92 -5.77 36.21
N PRO A 7 -24.05 -6.22 34.95
CA PRO A 7 -23.57 -7.54 34.57
C PRO A 7 -22.06 -7.62 34.83
N GLN A 8 -21.64 -8.72 35.43
CA GLN A 8 -20.24 -9.04 35.67
C GLN A 8 -19.47 -9.00 34.35
N LEU A 9 -18.52 -8.07 34.22
CA LEU A 9 -17.50 -8.03 33.16
C LEU A 9 -16.55 -9.22 33.35
N GLY A 10 -17.04 -10.41 33.07
CA GLY A 10 -16.37 -11.69 33.24
C GLY A 10 -16.28 -12.46 31.93
N GLU A 11 -16.07 -11.78 30.81
CA GLU A 11 -15.60 -12.41 29.57
C GLU A 11 -14.78 -11.36 28.83
N ALA A 12 -13.50 -11.28 29.18
CA ALA A 12 -12.54 -10.45 28.48
C ALA A 12 -12.58 -10.81 26.99
N ALA A 13 -13.04 -9.85 26.20
CA ALA A 13 -12.68 -9.60 24.81
C ALA A 13 -11.62 -10.58 24.28
N GLN A 14 -12.08 -11.64 23.60
CA GLN A 14 -11.24 -12.26 22.58
C GLN A 14 -11.07 -11.17 21.51
N ALA A 15 -9.96 -10.42 21.58
CA ALA A 15 -9.64 -9.43 20.57
C ALA A 15 -9.78 -10.13 19.20
N PRO A 16 -10.53 -9.55 18.23
CA PRO A 16 -10.65 -10.14 16.90
C PRO A 16 -9.24 -10.47 16.43
N GLY A 17 -9.03 -11.74 16.06
CA GLY A 17 -7.71 -12.37 15.97
C GLY A 17 -6.65 -11.42 15.43
N ALA A 18 -5.56 -11.26 16.18
CA ALA A 18 -4.46 -10.36 15.83
C ALA A 18 -4.15 -10.49 14.33
N PRO A 19 -4.06 -9.38 13.58
CA PRO A 19 -3.93 -9.43 12.14
C PRO A 19 -2.75 -10.30 11.78
N GLN A 20 -3.00 -11.37 11.01
CA GLN A 20 -1.92 -12.18 10.49
C GLN A 20 -1.10 -11.29 9.56
N LEU A 21 0.10 -10.94 9.99
CA LEU A 21 1.07 -10.17 9.22
C LEU A 21 1.50 -11.01 8.00
N SER A 22 0.74 -10.87 6.92
CA SER A 22 1.04 -11.51 5.65
C SER A 22 2.30 -10.89 5.03
N LYS A 23 3.16 -11.73 4.44
CA LYS A 23 4.36 -11.26 3.75
C LYS A 23 3.93 -10.32 2.61
N PRO A 24 4.50 -9.10 2.51
CA PRO A 24 4.11 -8.16 1.48
C PRO A 24 4.45 -8.73 0.10
N SER A 25 3.48 -8.65 -0.82
CA SER A 25 3.68 -9.05 -2.20
C SER A 25 4.66 -8.09 -2.91
N PRO A 26 5.38 -8.53 -3.95
CA PRO A 26 6.22 -7.63 -4.74
C PRO A 26 5.43 -6.45 -5.32
N GLY A 27 4.18 -6.68 -5.73
CA GLY A 27 3.29 -5.63 -6.24
C GLY A 27 2.94 -4.57 -5.19
N SER A 28 2.65 -4.98 -3.95
CA SER A 28 2.41 -4.03 -2.86
C SER A 28 3.66 -3.24 -2.51
N LEU A 29 4.85 -3.86 -2.52
CA LEU A 29 6.10 -3.14 -2.25
C LEU A 29 6.41 -2.10 -3.33
N ILE A 30 6.14 -2.41 -4.60
CA ILE A 30 6.26 -1.44 -5.69
C ILE A 30 5.33 -0.24 -5.46
N LEU A 31 4.07 -0.46 -5.04
CA LEU A 31 3.14 0.62 -4.73
C LEU A 31 3.56 1.42 -3.50
N THR A 32 4.06 0.76 -2.44
CA THR A 32 4.63 1.43 -1.27
C THR A 32 5.79 2.33 -1.66
N PHE A 33 6.70 1.86 -2.52
CA PHE A 33 7.79 2.67 -3.05
C PHE A 33 7.27 3.90 -3.80
N TYR A 34 6.29 3.74 -4.69
CA TYR A 34 5.72 4.90 -5.41
C TYR A 34 4.97 5.87 -4.50
N GLY A 35 4.25 5.38 -3.48
CA GLY A 35 3.59 6.23 -2.49
C GLY A 35 4.59 7.04 -1.67
N ALA A 36 5.71 6.41 -1.26
CA ALA A 36 6.73 7.07 -0.46
C ALA A 36 7.63 8.03 -1.27
N TYR A 37 8.03 7.64 -2.49
CA TYR A 37 9.09 8.35 -3.24
C TYR A 37 8.70 8.79 -4.64
N GLY A 38 7.67 8.17 -5.24
CA GLY A 38 7.31 8.36 -6.65
C GLY A 38 7.02 9.82 -7.05
N ARG A 39 6.61 10.64 -6.08
CA ARG A 39 6.21 12.05 -6.25
C ARG A 39 7.42 12.99 -6.35
N GLU A 40 8.54 12.62 -5.74
CA GLU A 40 9.78 13.39 -5.71
C GLU A 40 10.69 13.07 -6.91
N LEU A 41 10.47 11.91 -7.55
CA LEU A 41 11.18 11.48 -8.74
C LEU A 41 10.76 12.30 -9.96
N GLN A 42 11.62 13.24 -10.37
CA GLN A 42 11.42 14.04 -11.58
C GLN A 42 12.28 13.51 -12.74
N PRO A 43 11.76 13.52 -14.00
CA PRO A 43 10.41 13.92 -14.40
C PRO A 43 9.37 12.79 -14.28
N GLY A 44 8.22 13.09 -13.68
CA GLY A 44 7.00 12.27 -13.78
C GLY A 44 7.02 10.89 -13.12
N GLY A 45 7.90 10.65 -12.15
CA GLY A 45 7.91 9.42 -11.35
C GLY A 45 8.28 8.16 -12.13
N SER A 46 8.95 8.29 -13.27
CA SER A 46 9.30 7.17 -14.16
C SER A 46 10.52 6.41 -13.65
N VAL A 47 10.35 5.12 -13.34
CA VAL A 47 11.39 4.25 -12.80
C VAL A 47 11.64 3.06 -13.72
N PRO A 48 12.89 2.84 -14.20
CA PRO A 48 13.25 1.67 -14.97
C PRO A 48 13.00 0.37 -14.19
N VAL A 49 12.52 -0.68 -14.87
CA VAL A 49 12.30 -1.99 -14.21
C VAL A 49 13.57 -2.54 -13.57
N ALA A 50 14.76 -2.25 -14.12
CA ALA A 50 16.04 -2.64 -13.53
C ALA A 50 16.28 -2.01 -12.15
N ALA A 51 15.84 -0.76 -11.94
CA ALA A 51 15.94 -0.10 -10.64
C ALA A 51 15.00 -0.74 -9.62
N LEU A 52 13.77 -1.09 -10.02
CA LEU A 52 12.83 -1.83 -9.18
C LEU A 52 13.37 -3.22 -8.81
N ILE A 53 13.99 -3.93 -9.77
CA ILE A 53 14.64 -5.22 -9.51
C ILE A 53 15.77 -5.06 -8.50
N ARG A 54 16.63 -4.05 -8.66
CA ARG A 54 17.73 -3.79 -7.71
C ARG A 54 17.21 -3.45 -6.31
N LEU A 55 16.17 -2.63 -6.22
CA LEU A 55 15.56 -2.24 -4.96
C LEU A 55 14.94 -3.45 -4.23
N LEU A 56 14.08 -4.20 -4.91
CA LEU A 56 13.39 -5.34 -4.31
C LEU A 56 14.32 -6.56 -4.12
N GLY A 57 15.42 -6.64 -4.87
CA GLY A 57 16.47 -7.63 -4.67
C GLY A 57 17.17 -7.50 -3.32
N ALA A 58 17.22 -6.30 -2.73
CA ALA A 58 17.69 -6.10 -1.36
C ALA A 58 16.75 -6.73 -0.30
N LEU A 59 15.56 -7.15 -0.71
CA LEU A 59 14.55 -7.86 0.10
C LEU A 59 14.40 -9.33 -0.34
N ASP A 60 15.40 -9.88 -1.04
CA ASP A 60 15.42 -11.25 -1.58
C ASP A 60 14.27 -11.57 -2.55
N ILE A 61 13.76 -10.57 -3.28
CA ILE A 61 12.77 -10.77 -4.33
C ILE A 61 13.48 -10.89 -5.68
N ASP A 62 13.29 -12.02 -6.34
CA ASP A 62 13.92 -12.29 -7.62
C ASP A 62 13.39 -11.41 -8.76
N ALA A 63 14.23 -11.24 -9.78
CA ALA A 63 13.89 -10.42 -10.95
C ALA A 63 12.62 -10.89 -11.70
N PRO A 64 12.37 -12.20 -11.90
CA PRO A 64 11.11 -12.70 -12.45
C PRO A 64 9.87 -12.22 -11.68
N ALA A 65 9.85 -12.31 -10.35
CA ALA A 65 8.74 -11.91 -9.51
C ALA A 65 8.45 -10.40 -9.61
N VAL A 66 9.50 -9.56 -9.63
CA VAL A 66 9.36 -8.12 -9.85
C VAL A 66 8.75 -7.83 -11.22
N ARG A 67 9.23 -8.48 -12.30
CA ARG A 67 8.69 -8.30 -13.65
C ARG A 67 7.24 -8.75 -13.74
N SER A 68 6.89 -9.89 -13.14
CA SER A 68 5.50 -10.36 -13.07
C SER A 68 4.61 -9.37 -12.31
N ALA A 69 5.10 -8.80 -11.20
CA ALA A 69 4.35 -7.79 -10.45
C ALA A 69 4.13 -6.50 -11.26
N VAL A 70 5.16 -5.97 -11.93
CA VAL A 70 5.04 -4.81 -12.83
C VAL A 70 4.03 -5.08 -13.94
N SER A 71 4.09 -6.27 -14.58
CA SER A 71 3.12 -6.67 -15.61
C SER A 71 1.68 -6.70 -15.08
N ARG A 72 1.47 -7.28 -13.89
CA ARG A 72 0.16 -7.32 -13.23
C ARG A 72 -0.36 -5.92 -12.88
N LEU A 73 0.49 -5.07 -12.31
CA LEU A 73 0.12 -3.69 -11.96
C LEU A 73 -0.24 -2.88 -13.21
N LYS A 74 0.51 -3.05 -14.30
CA LYS A 74 0.17 -2.46 -15.59
C LYS A 74 -1.18 -2.96 -16.12
N ARG A 75 -1.41 -4.28 -16.11
CA ARG A 75 -2.69 -4.87 -16.54
C ARG A 75 -3.87 -4.38 -15.69
N ARG A 76 -3.66 -4.13 -14.41
CA ARG A 76 -4.64 -3.54 -13.48
C ARG A 76 -4.81 -2.03 -13.64
N GLY A 77 -4.10 -1.40 -14.58
CA GLY A 77 -4.17 0.05 -14.81
C GLY A 77 -3.50 0.89 -13.73
N LEU A 78 -2.66 0.31 -12.87
CA LEU A 78 -1.96 1.04 -11.80
C LEU A 78 -0.61 1.61 -12.23
N LEU A 79 0.03 1.00 -13.23
CA LEU A 79 1.25 1.51 -13.84
C LEU A 79 1.03 1.77 -15.32
N THR A 80 1.61 2.85 -15.83
CA THR A 80 1.78 3.07 -17.26
C THR A 80 3.24 2.92 -17.64
N ALA A 81 3.49 2.44 -18.86
CA ALA A 81 4.83 2.37 -19.40
C ALA A 81 5.21 3.73 -19.96
N ASP A 82 6.39 4.20 -19.61
CA ASP A 82 7.00 5.40 -20.15
C ASP A 82 8.27 4.99 -20.91
N ARG A 83 8.45 5.50 -22.11
CA ARG A 83 9.59 5.15 -22.97
C ARG A 83 10.28 6.42 -23.45
N PRO A 84 11.04 7.09 -22.57
CA PRO A 84 11.85 8.23 -22.96
C PRO A 84 13.06 7.71 -23.73
N GLY A 85 12.93 7.51 -25.06
CA GLY A 85 14.04 7.29 -25.99
C GLY A 85 14.98 6.09 -25.75
N SER A 86 14.76 5.28 -24.72
CA SER A 86 15.66 4.19 -24.28
C SER A 86 15.15 2.81 -24.69
N LYS A 87 16.08 1.85 -24.77
CA LYS A 87 15.82 0.43 -25.08
C LYS A 87 14.95 -0.27 -24.02
N ALA A 88 14.89 0.26 -22.79
CA ALA A 88 14.10 -0.29 -21.70
C ALA A 88 12.99 0.69 -21.27
N ALA A 89 11.79 0.15 -21.03
CA ALA A 89 10.66 0.92 -20.53
C ALA A 89 10.85 1.30 -19.06
N GLY A 90 10.65 2.58 -18.75
CA GLY A 90 10.31 3.04 -17.42
C GLY A 90 8.84 2.75 -17.12
N TYR A 91 8.50 2.73 -15.84
CA TYR A 91 7.12 2.63 -15.38
C TYR A 91 6.86 3.75 -14.39
N ARG A 92 5.66 4.29 -14.42
CA ARG A 92 5.18 5.29 -13.46
C ARG A 92 3.74 4.98 -13.06
N PRO A 93 3.24 5.49 -11.93
CA PRO A 93 1.83 5.39 -11.61
C PRO A 93 0.96 5.94 -12.76
N SER A 94 -0.19 5.30 -12.96
CA SER A 94 -1.24 5.89 -13.79
C SER A 94 -1.92 7.05 -13.05
N PRO A 95 -2.66 7.92 -13.74
CA PRO A 95 -3.43 8.97 -13.06
C PRO A 95 -4.38 8.45 -11.97
N ALA A 96 -4.98 7.27 -12.19
CA ALA A 96 -5.84 6.62 -11.19
C ALA A 96 -5.03 6.12 -9.98
N ALA A 97 -3.82 5.60 -10.21
CA ALA A 97 -2.93 5.21 -9.12
C ALA A 97 -2.38 6.42 -8.36
N ASP A 98 -2.10 7.55 -9.03
CA ASP A 98 -1.69 8.79 -8.37
C ASP A 98 -2.77 9.27 -7.39
N GLN A 99 -4.05 9.23 -7.81
CA GLN A 99 -5.17 9.57 -6.94
C GLN A 99 -5.31 8.59 -5.77
N LEU A 100 -5.19 7.28 -6.04
CA LEU A 100 -5.22 6.26 -4.99
C LEU A 100 -4.12 6.45 -3.95
N LEU A 101 -2.90 6.77 -4.41
CA LEU A 101 -1.77 7.04 -3.51
C LEU A 101 -2.01 8.33 -2.71
N ALA A 102 -2.53 9.39 -3.34
CA ALA A 102 -2.88 10.63 -2.66
C ALA A 102 -3.97 10.45 -1.58
N ASP A 103 -4.97 9.61 -1.84
CA ASP A 103 -6.00 9.25 -0.87
C ASP A 103 -5.41 8.41 0.27
N GLY A 104 -4.52 7.48 -0.06
CA GLY A 104 -3.77 6.68 0.90
C GLY A 104 -2.90 7.52 1.83
N ASP A 105 -2.23 8.55 1.32
CA ASP A 105 -1.37 9.43 2.11
C ASP A 105 -2.14 10.14 3.22
N ARG A 106 -3.36 10.62 2.91
CA ARG A 106 -4.24 11.22 3.93
C ARG A 106 -4.58 10.23 5.04
N ARG A 107 -4.59 8.93 4.77
CA ARG A 107 -4.88 7.90 5.78
C ARG A 107 -3.62 7.42 6.51
N ILE A 108 -2.49 7.35 5.84
CA ILE A 108 -1.24 6.77 6.36
C ILE A 108 -0.43 7.80 7.15
N TYR A 109 -0.37 9.04 6.66
CA TYR A 109 0.51 10.07 7.21
C TYR A 109 -0.23 11.15 8.02
N SER A 110 -1.56 11.23 7.91
CA SER A 110 -2.33 12.11 8.80
C SER A 110 -2.43 11.50 10.20
N ARG A 111 -2.54 12.35 11.20
CA ARG A 111 -2.86 11.95 12.58
C ARG A 111 -4.23 12.52 12.95
N PRO A 112 -5.34 11.92 12.48
CA PRO A 112 -6.66 12.36 12.89
C PRO A 112 -6.85 12.08 14.38
N GLU A 113 -7.45 13.04 15.07
CA GLU A 113 -7.90 12.84 16.44
C GLU A 113 -9.29 12.19 16.39
N PRO A 114 -9.49 11.00 16.97
CA PRO A 114 -10.82 10.39 17.01
C PRO A 114 -11.75 11.27 17.83
N ASP A 115 -12.96 11.53 17.31
CA ASP A 115 -14.03 12.21 18.05
C ASP A 115 -14.60 11.33 19.18
N GLY A 116 -14.32 10.02 19.15
CA GLY A 116 -14.80 9.05 20.13
C GLY A 116 -16.16 8.47 19.78
N ASP A 117 -16.75 8.87 18.65
CA ASP A 117 -18.08 8.45 18.23
C ASP A 117 -17.98 7.21 17.32
N TRP A 118 -18.45 6.08 17.84
CA TRP A 118 -18.60 4.84 17.07
C TRP A 118 -20.06 4.45 17.02
N LEU A 119 -20.56 4.11 15.84
CA LEU A 119 -21.91 3.59 15.64
C LEU A 119 -21.84 2.09 15.35
N LEU A 120 -22.75 1.32 15.94
CA LEU A 120 -22.94 -0.09 15.58
C LEU A 120 -23.84 -0.17 14.33
N ALA A 121 -23.30 -0.68 13.23
CA ALA A 121 -24.09 -1.05 12.05
C ALA A 121 -24.50 -2.53 12.17
N VAL A 122 -25.81 -2.80 12.19
CA VAL A 122 -26.42 -4.14 12.23
C VAL A 122 -27.17 -4.46 10.95
#